data_AF-A0A349SMV6-F1
#
_entry.id   AF-A0A349SMV6-F1
#
_cell.length_a   1.000
_cell.length_b   1.000
_cell.length_c   1.000
_cell.angle_alpha   90.00
_cell.angle_beta   90.00
_cell.angle_gamma   90.00
#
_symmetry.space_group_name_H-M   'P 1'
#
loop_
_entity.id
_entity.type
_entity.pdbx_description
1 polymer ?
#
loop_
_entity_poly.entity_id
_entity_poly.type
_entity_poly.pdbx_seq_one_letter_code
_entity_poly.pdbx_strand_id
1 'polypeptide(L)'
;MALASRKIGYDEVVTRDIHFPMNCETVARHWFNKDPWCTHWMNAILAAVPDGERWVMNSARRQLDKLRDPEVRKAALEFIRQERIHAREHDEMNAICVQQGVPIDKVEGIFKHIRKELQHRLSDDMQSSIAAAFKHFTAIISAVLLEHPELFDETHPE
;
A
#
# COMPACT_ATOMS: atom_id res chain seq x y z
N MET A 1 15.28 -5.15 -24.37
CA MET A 1 14.00 -5.07 -25.10
C MET A 1 12.98 -6.12 -24.63
N ALA A 2 12.85 -6.39 -23.33
CA ALA A 2 11.90 -7.40 -22.81
C ALA A 2 10.62 -6.81 -22.17
N LEU A 3 10.51 -5.47 -22.08
CA LEU A 3 9.39 -4.79 -21.43
C LEU A 3 8.29 -4.30 -22.39
N ALA A 4 8.47 -4.46 -23.71
CA ALA A 4 7.59 -3.85 -24.71
C ALA A 4 6.31 -4.66 -25.02
N SER A 5 6.17 -5.89 -24.52
CA SER A 5 5.06 -6.79 -24.89
C SER A 5 4.26 -7.35 -23.71
N ARG A 6 4.59 -7.01 -22.46
CA ARG A 6 3.76 -7.41 -21.32
C ARG A 6 2.55 -6.47 -21.28
N LYS A 7 1.34 -7.03 -21.34
CA LYS A 7 0.12 -6.29 -21.04
C LYS A 7 0.24 -5.84 -19.58
N ILE A 8 0.63 -4.59 -19.35
CA ILE A 8 0.73 -4.02 -18.00
C ILE A 8 -0.70 -3.67 -17.60
N GLY A 9 -1.25 -4.43 -16.65
CA GLY A 9 -2.60 -4.22 -16.13
C GLY A 9 -3.57 -5.35 -16.46
N TYR A 10 -4.62 -5.41 -15.65
CA TYR A 10 -5.77 -6.28 -15.87
C TYR A 10 -6.75 -5.62 -16.83
N ASP A 11 -7.53 -6.42 -17.57
CA ASP A 11 -8.66 -5.93 -18.38
C ASP A 11 -9.73 -5.23 -17.51
N GLU A 12 -9.78 -5.57 -16.22
CA GLU A 12 -10.69 -4.98 -15.24
C GLU A 12 -10.03 -4.92 -13.85
N VAL A 13 -10.31 -3.84 -13.11
CA VAL A 13 -9.96 -3.73 -11.69
C VAL A 13 -11.10 -4.35 -10.88
N VAL A 14 -10.84 -5.48 -10.20
CA VAL A 14 -11.86 -6.23 -9.44
C VAL A 14 -11.57 -6.19 -7.95
N THR A 15 -12.46 -5.59 -7.17
CA THR A 15 -12.32 -5.59 -5.71
C THR A 15 -12.40 -7.00 -5.13
N ARG A 16 -11.45 -7.35 -4.26
CA ARG A 16 -11.45 -8.61 -3.49
C ARG A 16 -11.31 -8.28 -2.02
N ASP A 17 -12.30 -8.66 -1.22
CA ASP A 17 -12.25 -8.49 0.23
C ASP A 17 -11.59 -9.73 0.87
N ILE A 18 -10.26 -9.73 0.85
CA ILE A 18 -9.43 -10.75 1.50
C ILE A 18 -9.05 -10.21 2.87
N HIS A 19 -9.22 -11.03 3.90
CA HIS A 19 -8.83 -10.70 5.26
C HIS A 19 -7.80 -11.71 5.76
N PHE A 20 -6.69 -11.22 6.31
CA PHE A 20 -5.64 -12.05 6.88
C PHE A 20 -5.82 -12.09 8.41
N PRO A 21 -6.03 -13.27 9.03
CA PRO A 21 -6.27 -13.38 10.48
C PRO A 21 -4.96 -13.23 11.29
N MET A 22 -4.33 -12.06 11.19
CA MET A 22 -3.02 -11.79 11.79
C MET A 22 -3.13 -11.54 13.31
N ASN A 23 -2.18 -12.06 14.07
CA ASN A 23 -2.02 -11.76 15.49
C ASN A 23 -0.56 -11.93 15.94
N CYS A 24 -0.24 -11.63 17.20
CA CYS A 24 1.13 -11.71 17.72
C CYS A 24 1.71 -13.13 17.79
N GLU A 25 0.87 -14.18 17.72
CA GLU A 25 1.32 -15.58 17.70
C GLU A 25 1.65 -16.04 16.28
N THR A 26 0.90 -15.59 15.27
CA THR A 26 1.08 -15.98 13.86
C THR A 26 2.11 -15.12 13.14
N VAL A 27 2.15 -13.81 13.40
CA VAL A 27 3.10 -12.90 12.77
C VAL A 27 4.40 -12.89 13.58
N ALA A 28 5.49 -13.39 13.01
CA ALA A 28 6.80 -13.30 13.65
C ALA A 28 7.29 -11.84 13.73
N ARG A 29 7.97 -11.47 14.83
CA ARG A 29 8.57 -10.13 14.98
C ARG A 29 9.55 -9.77 13.84
N HIS A 30 10.25 -10.77 13.32
CA HIS A 30 11.11 -10.66 12.15
C HIS A 30 10.45 -11.42 10.98
N TRP A 31 9.26 -10.95 10.57
CA TRP A 31 8.41 -11.65 9.60
C TRP A 31 9.08 -11.86 8.24
N PHE A 32 9.99 -10.98 7.83
CA PHE A 32 10.61 -11.08 6.52
C PHE A 32 11.86 -11.94 6.58
N ASN A 33 11.73 -13.19 6.14
CA ASN A 33 12.82 -14.17 6.03
C ASN A 33 13.60 -14.40 7.34
N LYS A 34 12.95 -14.19 8.50
CA LYS A 34 13.56 -14.21 9.85
C LYS A 34 14.71 -13.21 10.04
N ASP A 35 14.88 -12.26 9.11
CA ASP A 35 15.98 -11.29 9.12
C ASP A 35 15.54 -9.96 9.75
N PRO A 36 16.17 -9.53 10.86
CA PRO A 36 15.78 -8.30 11.54
C PRO A 36 16.00 -7.04 10.69
N TRP A 37 17.06 -6.99 9.89
CA TRP A 37 17.39 -5.81 9.09
C TRP A 37 16.36 -5.59 7.99
N CYS A 38 16.14 -6.59 7.15
CA CYS A 38 15.19 -6.55 6.06
C CYS A 38 13.76 -6.38 6.59
N THR A 39 13.40 -7.04 7.70
CA THR A 39 12.10 -6.81 8.35
C THR A 39 11.91 -5.36 8.77
N HIS A 40 12.88 -4.76 9.47
CA HIS A 40 12.73 -3.38 9.94
C HIS A 40 12.82 -2.35 8.81
N TRP A 41 13.58 -2.64 7.76
CA TRP A 41 13.61 -1.84 6.55
C TRP A 41 12.26 -1.85 5.83
N MET A 42 11.65 -3.04 5.64
CA MET A 42 10.31 -3.17 5.08
C MET A 42 9.25 -2.51 5.96
N ASN A 43 9.30 -2.73 7.28
CA ASN A 43 8.42 -2.08 8.24
C ASN A 43 8.50 -0.54 8.15
N ALA A 44 9.68 0.04 7.95
CA ALA A 44 9.82 1.49 7.79
C ALA A 44 9.16 2.01 6.51
N ILE A 45 9.25 1.26 5.41
CA ILE A 45 8.57 1.58 4.14
C ILE A 45 7.05 1.44 4.28
N LEU A 46 6.61 0.35 4.90
CA LEU A 46 5.19 -0.03 4.99
C LEU A 46 4.43 0.73 6.09
N ALA A 47 5.13 1.27 7.10
CA ALA A 47 4.54 2.03 8.20
C ALA A 47 3.63 3.18 7.71
N ALA A 48 4.02 3.85 6.62
CA ALA A 48 3.29 4.97 6.05
C ALA A 48 2.15 4.56 5.09
N VAL A 49 2.09 3.29 4.68
CA VAL A 49 1.21 2.83 3.62
C VAL A 49 -0.27 3.05 3.96
N PRO A 50 -0.81 2.71 5.15
CA PRO A 50 -2.23 2.91 5.42
C PRO A 50 -2.67 4.38 5.27
N ASP A 51 -1.87 5.30 5.77
CA ASP A 51 -2.15 6.74 5.67
C ASP A 51 -1.99 7.25 4.23
N GLY A 52 -1.00 6.72 3.50
CA GLY A 52 -0.80 6.95 2.07
C GLY A 52 -1.98 6.46 1.22
N GLU A 53 -2.49 5.26 1.46
CA GLU A 53 -3.64 4.68 0.76
C GLU A 53 -4.91 5.49 1.02
N ARG A 54 -5.10 6.02 2.23
CA ARG A 54 -6.18 6.97 2.51
C ARG A 54 -6.02 8.27 1.72
N TRP A 55 -4.80 8.77 1.54
CA TRP A 55 -4.55 9.93 0.67
C TRP A 55 -4.88 9.61 -0.79
N VAL A 56 -4.39 8.49 -1.30
CA VAL A 56 -4.65 8.01 -2.65
C VAL A 56 -6.14 7.89 -2.92
N MET A 57 -6.90 7.24 -2.04
CA MET A 57 -8.36 7.12 -2.14
C MET A 57 -9.05 8.48 -2.22
N ASN A 58 -8.66 9.41 -1.33
CA ASN A 58 -9.26 10.73 -1.29
C ASN A 58 -8.90 11.56 -2.53
N SER A 59 -7.68 11.43 -3.03
CA SER A 59 -7.24 12.09 -4.25
C SER A 59 -7.99 11.53 -5.46
N ALA A 60 -8.05 10.21 -5.62
CA ALA A 60 -8.80 9.56 -6.69
C ALA A 60 -10.29 9.97 -6.68
N ARG A 61 -10.91 10.02 -5.49
CA ARG A 61 -12.31 10.45 -5.32
C ARG A 61 -12.55 11.87 -5.84
N ARG A 62 -11.64 12.81 -5.59
CA ARG A 62 -11.75 14.20 -6.08
C ARG A 62 -11.61 14.33 -7.59
N GLN A 63 -10.95 13.37 -8.23
CA GLN A 63 -10.73 13.37 -9.68
C GLN A 63 -11.85 12.64 -10.46
N LEU A 64 -12.78 11.94 -9.78
CA LEU A 64 -13.83 11.14 -10.42
C LEU A 64 -14.68 11.92 -11.43
N ASP A 65 -14.97 13.19 -11.16
CA ASP A 65 -15.79 14.03 -12.04
C ASP A 65 -15.04 14.49 -13.30
N LYS A 66 -13.70 14.39 -13.30
CA LYS A 66 -12.87 14.67 -14.48
C LYS A 66 -12.72 13.46 -15.39
N LEU A 67 -13.07 12.26 -14.93
CA LEU A 67 -13.00 11.02 -15.69
C LEU A 67 -14.22 10.90 -16.61
N ARG A 68 -14.01 11.18 -17.90
CA ARG A 68 -15.07 11.13 -18.92
C ARG A 68 -15.32 9.75 -19.50
N ASP A 69 -14.29 8.91 -19.50
CA ASP A 69 -14.39 7.53 -19.95
C ASP A 69 -15.10 6.70 -18.86
N PRO A 70 -16.26 6.08 -19.15
CA PRO A 70 -17.01 5.31 -18.18
C PRO A 70 -16.23 4.09 -17.66
N GLU A 71 -15.38 3.46 -18.47
CA GLU A 71 -14.57 2.31 -18.06
C GLU A 71 -13.48 2.74 -17.08
N VAL A 72 -12.80 3.85 -17.37
CA VAL A 72 -11.80 4.43 -16.46
C VAL A 72 -12.45 4.87 -15.14
N ARG A 73 -13.64 5.47 -15.21
CA ARG A 73 -14.38 5.87 -14.02
C ARG A 73 -14.81 4.67 -13.18
N LYS A 74 -15.26 3.58 -13.81
CA LYS A 74 -15.60 2.31 -13.15
C LYS A 74 -14.34 1.72 -12.47
N ALA A 75 -13.22 1.65 -13.18
CA ALA A 75 -11.96 1.17 -12.64
C ALA A 75 -11.48 2.01 -11.44
N ALA A 76 -11.62 3.34 -11.49
CA ALA A 76 -11.28 4.22 -10.37
C ALA A 76 -12.16 3.97 -9.13
N LEU A 77 -13.44 3.65 -9.31
CA LEU A 77 -14.34 3.30 -8.20
C LEU A 77 -13.96 1.96 -7.55
N GLU A 78 -13.65 0.94 -8.36
CA GLU A 78 -13.18 -0.36 -7.87
C GLU A 78 -11.81 -0.24 -7.19
N PHE A 79 -10.91 0.55 -7.77
CA PHE A 79 -9.64 0.90 -7.15
C PHE A 79 -9.82 1.51 -5.75
N ILE A 80 -10.68 2.52 -5.60
CA ILE A 80 -10.96 3.13 -4.28
C ILE A 80 -11.49 2.10 -3.27
N ARG A 81 -12.28 1.12 -3.71
CA ARG A 81 -12.77 0.05 -2.84
C ARG A 81 -11.64 -0.89 -2.41
N GLN A 82 -10.75 -1.27 -3.33
CA GLN A 82 -9.57 -2.09 -3.04
C GLN A 82 -8.63 -1.42 -2.04
N GLU A 83 -8.29 -0.15 -2.24
CA GLU A 83 -7.38 0.57 -1.34
C GLU A 83 -7.90 0.65 0.10
N ARG A 84 -9.24 0.67 0.29
CA ARG A 84 -9.82 0.59 1.64
C ARG A 84 -9.51 -0.75 2.32
N ILE A 85 -9.51 -1.83 1.55
CA ILE A 85 -9.23 -3.19 2.04
C ILE A 85 -7.73 -3.32 2.32
N HIS A 86 -6.86 -2.85 1.43
CA HIS A 86 -5.41 -2.84 1.68
C HIS A 86 -5.06 -2.05 2.94
N ALA A 87 -5.68 -0.88 3.14
CA ALA A 87 -5.43 -0.06 4.31
C ALA A 87 -5.81 -0.77 5.61
N ARG A 88 -6.88 -1.58 5.61
CA ARG A 88 -7.27 -2.42 6.75
C ARG A 88 -6.17 -3.42 7.09
N GLU A 89 -5.71 -4.20 6.11
CA GLU A 89 -4.68 -5.22 6.35
C GLU A 89 -3.36 -4.59 6.81
N HIS A 90 -2.96 -3.46 6.24
CA HIS A 90 -1.77 -2.75 6.69
C HIS A 90 -1.93 -2.13 8.09
N ASP A 91 -3.11 -1.61 8.45
CA ASP A 91 -3.39 -1.14 9.82
C ASP A 91 -3.21 -2.28 10.84
N GLU A 92 -3.74 -3.47 10.54
CA GLU A 92 -3.65 -4.64 11.40
C GLU A 92 -2.20 -5.12 11.58
N MET A 93 -1.45 -5.21 10.48
CA MET A 93 -0.02 -5.54 10.52
C MET A 93 0.78 -4.51 11.35
N ASN A 94 0.51 -3.22 11.16
CA ASN A 94 1.14 -2.15 11.94
C ASN A 94 0.81 -2.27 13.44
N ALA A 95 -0.44 -2.58 13.79
CA ALA A 95 -0.86 -2.77 15.17
C ALA A 95 -0.14 -3.94 15.85
N ILE A 96 0.07 -5.05 15.13
CA ILE A 96 0.82 -6.20 15.62
C ILE A 96 2.29 -5.85 15.84
N CYS A 97 2.93 -5.18 14.88
CA CYS A 97 4.30 -4.69 15.03
C CYS A 97 4.47 -3.80 16.28
N VAL A 98 3.50 -2.92 16.56
CA VAL A 98 3.49 -2.10 17.79
C VAL A 98 3.37 -2.96 19.05
N GLN A 99 2.47 -3.96 19.06
CA GLN A 99 2.35 -4.89 20.19
C GLN A 99 3.65 -5.69 20.44
N GLN A 100 4.42 -5.96 19.39
CA GLN A 100 5.73 -6.61 19.46
C GLN A 100 6.87 -5.65 19.85
N GLY A 101 6.56 -4.39 20.14
CA GLY A 101 7.52 -3.38 20.59
C GLY A 101 8.26 -2.66 19.46
N VAL A 102 7.80 -2.76 18.21
CA VAL A 102 8.33 -2.00 17.07
C VAL A 102 7.61 -0.64 17.01
N PRO A 103 8.33 0.50 17.01
CA PRO A 103 7.72 1.83 17.15
C PRO A 103 7.11 2.37 15.83
N ILE A 104 6.25 1.58 15.18
CA ILE A 104 5.60 1.93 13.91
C ILE A 104 4.69 3.16 14.08
N ASP A 105 3.98 3.25 15.19
CA ASP A 105 3.10 4.37 15.56
C ASP A 105 3.83 5.73 15.53
N LYS A 106 5.09 5.77 15.98
CA LYS A 106 5.92 6.99 15.94
C LYS A 106 6.25 7.39 14.51
N VAL A 107 6.62 6.42 13.68
CA VAL A 107 6.95 6.64 12.27
C VAL A 107 5.70 7.11 11.52
N GLU A 108 4.57 6.43 11.72
CA GLU A 108 3.28 6.80 11.14
C GLU A 108 2.86 8.22 11.53
N GLY A 109 3.09 8.62 12.79
CA GLY A 109 2.82 9.99 13.27
C GLY A 109 3.59 11.07 12.49
N ILE A 110 4.86 10.82 12.15
CA ILE A 110 5.67 11.74 11.35
C ILE A 110 5.10 11.85 9.93
N PHE A 111 4.76 10.72 9.30
CA PHE A 111 4.18 10.70 7.96
C PHE A 111 2.83 11.42 7.90
N LYS A 112 1.95 11.20 8.89
CA LYS A 112 0.67 11.91 9.04
C LYS A 112 0.85 13.42 9.11
N HIS A 113 1.85 13.89 9.85
CA HIS A 113 2.17 15.31 9.95
C HIS A 113 2.62 15.88 8.60
N ILE A 114 3.59 15.24 7.94
CA ILE A 114 4.09 15.66 6.62
C ILE A 114 2.95 15.67 5.59
N ARG A 115 2.15 14.59 5.53
CA ARG A 115 1.00 14.51 4.62
C ARG A 115 0.04 15.66 4.85
N LYS A 116 -0.33 15.94 6.09
CA LYS A 116 -1.28 17.01 6.42
C LYS A 116 -0.77 18.36 5.89
N GLU A 117 0.50 18.68 6.11
CA GLU A 117 1.12 19.90 5.57
C GLU A 117 1.10 19.96 4.04
N LEU A 118 1.41 18.84 3.37
CA LEU A 118 1.35 18.76 1.91
C LEU A 118 -0.08 18.94 1.38
N GLN A 119 -1.07 18.30 2.00
CA GLN A 119 -2.48 18.43 1.59
C GLN A 119 -3.02 19.85 1.73
N HIS A 120 -2.54 20.60 2.73
CA HIS A 120 -2.94 22.01 2.89
C HIS A 120 -2.29 22.94 1.86
N ARG A 121 -1.13 22.59 1.31
CA ARG A 121 -0.35 23.47 0.42
C ARG A 121 -0.48 23.13 -1.07
N LEU A 122 -0.79 21.88 -1.40
CA LEU A 122 -0.80 21.39 -2.77
C LEU A 122 -2.21 21.38 -3.36
N SER A 123 -2.31 21.71 -4.66
CA SER A 123 -3.56 21.58 -5.42
C SER A 123 -4.00 20.12 -5.54
N ASP A 124 -5.29 19.89 -5.79
CA ASP A 124 -5.84 18.55 -6.00
C ASP A 124 -5.13 17.78 -7.14
N ASP A 125 -4.64 18.49 -8.17
CA ASP A 125 -3.89 17.89 -9.27
C ASP A 125 -2.50 17.42 -8.83
N MET A 126 -1.79 18.22 -8.02
CA MET A 126 -0.48 17.81 -7.46
C MET A 126 -0.62 16.68 -6.45
N GLN A 127 -1.67 16.70 -5.63
CA GLN A 127 -2.00 15.58 -4.76
C GLN A 127 -2.28 14.31 -5.57
N SER A 128 -2.96 14.43 -6.73
CA SER A 128 -3.20 13.30 -7.63
C SER A 128 -1.93 12.79 -8.30
N SER A 129 -1.01 13.67 -8.69
CA SER A 129 0.30 13.25 -9.22
C SER A 129 1.12 12.51 -8.17
N ILE A 130 1.12 13.00 -6.92
CA ILE A 130 1.78 12.33 -5.79
C ILE A 130 1.15 10.96 -5.53
N ALA A 131 -0.19 10.87 -5.48
CA ALA A 131 -0.91 9.61 -5.31
C ALA A 131 -0.55 8.59 -6.41
N ALA A 132 -0.49 9.03 -7.67
CA ALA A 132 -0.08 8.18 -8.78
C ALA A 132 1.37 7.69 -8.64
N ALA A 133 2.30 8.55 -8.20
CA ALA A 133 3.69 8.17 -7.94
C ALA A 133 3.80 7.14 -6.79
N PHE A 134 3.08 7.36 -5.68
CA PHE A 134 3.01 6.41 -4.57
C PHE A 134 2.52 5.03 -5.04
N LYS A 135 1.42 5.00 -5.80
CA LYS A 135 0.88 3.75 -6.36
C LYS A 135 1.83 3.08 -7.34
N HIS A 136 2.60 3.85 -8.11
CA HIS A 136 3.59 3.30 -9.01
C HIS A 136 4.73 2.61 -8.24
N PHE A 137 5.26 3.25 -7.20
CA PHE A 137 6.30 2.64 -6.36
C PHE A 137 5.80 1.39 -5.63
N THR A 138 4.61 1.42 -5.02
CA THR A 138 4.07 0.25 -4.32
C THR A 138 3.74 -0.88 -5.30
N ALA A 139 3.27 -0.57 -6.51
CA ALA A 139 3.07 -1.58 -7.56
C ALA A 139 4.40 -2.23 -7.99
N ILE A 140 5.50 -1.46 -8.11
CA ILE A 140 6.82 -2.01 -8.42
C ILE A 140 7.31 -2.92 -7.29
N ILE A 141 7.21 -2.47 -6.02
CA ILE A 141 7.62 -3.28 -4.86
C ILE A 141 6.81 -4.58 -4.84
N SER A 142 5.49 -4.50 -4.99
CA SER A 142 4.61 -5.67 -5.05
C SER A 142 4.97 -6.60 -6.20
N ALA A 143 5.23 -6.06 -7.39
CA ALA A 143 5.65 -6.86 -8.55
C ALA A 143 6.96 -7.60 -8.27
N VAL A 144 7.97 -6.94 -7.70
CA VAL A 144 9.23 -7.59 -7.32
C VAL A 144 8.99 -8.70 -6.30
N LEU A 145 8.20 -8.45 -5.24
CA LEU A 145 7.90 -9.46 -4.23
C LEU A 145 7.13 -10.67 -4.78
N LEU A 146 6.24 -10.46 -5.75
CA LEU A 146 5.48 -11.54 -6.41
C LEU A 146 6.30 -12.31 -7.46
N GLU A 147 7.23 -11.64 -8.13
CA GLU A 147 8.10 -12.26 -9.14
C GLU A 147 9.26 -13.03 -8.51
N HIS A 148 9.58 -12.73 -7.26
CA HIS A 148 10.65 -13.37 -6.49
C HIS A 148 10.11 -14.04 -5.22
N PRO A 149 9.27 -15.08 -5.33
CA PRO A 149 8.70 -15.78 -4.18
C PRO A 149 9.77 -16.40 -3.27
N GLU A 150 10.97 -16.68 -3.79
CA GLU A 150 12.12 -17.16 -3.01
C GLU A 150 12.55 -16.19 -1.90
N LEU A 151 12.18 -14.90 -1.98
CA LEU A 151 12.40 -13.93 -0.91
C LEU A 151 11.62 -14.26 0.37
N PHE A 152 10.61 -15.12 0.26
CA PHE A 152 9.74 -15.51 1.36
C PHE A 152 9.95 -16.96 1.82
N ASP A 153 10.97 -17.69 1.33
CA ASP A 153 11.16 -19.11 1.63
C ASP A 153 11.26 -19.42 3.13
N GLU A 154 11.85 -18.53 3.93
CA GLU A 154 11.92 -18.68 5.40
C GLU A 154 10.84 -17.88 6.15
N THR A 155 9.91 -17.25 5.44
CA THR A 155 8.77 -16.56 6.05
C THR A 155 7.74 -17.59 6.50
N HIS A 156 7.07 -17.34 7.62
CA HIS A 156 6.02 -18.24 8.10
C HIS A 156 4.92 -18.37 7.00
N PRO A 157 4.41 -19.58 6.72
CA PRO A 157 3.50 -19.81 5.59
C PRO A 157 2.09 -19.23 5.79
N GLU A 158 1.74 -18.89 7.03
CA GLU A 158 0.57 -18.10 7.42
C GLU A 158 1.00 -16.69 7.81
#